data_AF-A0A4U7FAT9-F1
#
_entry.id   AF-A0A4U7FAT9-F1
#
_cell.length_a   1.000
_cell.length_b   1.000
_cell.length_c   1.000
_cell.angle_alpha   90.00
_cell.angle_beta   90.00
_cell.angle_gamma   90.00
#
_symmetry.space_group_name_H-M   'P 1'
#
loop_
_entity.id
_entity.type
_entity.pdbx_description
1 polymer ?
#
loop_
_entity_poly.entity_id
_entity_poly.type
_entity_poly.pdbx_seq_one_letter_code
_entity_poly.pdbx_strand_id
1 'polypeptide(L)'
;MDRTDVTPDPDDLLETALTDPESFDAARTTRLVAQLEHDDPEVQRAASWALRFVVTETPSLVDACTSRFQRALRNPNARPVILRTLAVLAEHNQEAVADIIDGAVEAELIDDLVGQRIVAGYRPDELDSGGSVIADEGEETSSPVGTAGVETETEESESGPDRDSPATPGHPPDDFPMKPPRLDRPLSAYELDTSAGGYGGSAIESIRITEGGREFTATRRRAPRVGSIDDAAFQNAIDRWCRIDDHDAMARVVDYGTRPVPWLISEQGAPGSLIERDTPVSPMEAGWILLQVADALHYAHTAGVLHGGFWPGAITFVTAVGDPNAWLLPRVGDWGLRAVFEATTELLNVPRVYAAPEHVAPERYGAVDVTTDIYGLGVIGYELLTGRPPIHDDGTVRPVGDVVNRVPDGLSTVLTKSLKPAKMERYASAAAFKRDLMSEDNGA
;
A
#
# COMPACT_ATOMS: atom_id res chain seq x y z
N MET A 1 -29.92 -52.76 -28.48
CA MET A 1 -29.86 -51.31 -28.73
C MET A 1 -28.94 -50.78 -27.66
N ASP A 2 -27.66 -50.79 -27.98
CA ASP A 2 -26.56 -50.55 -27.05
C ASP A 2 -26.45 -49.04 -26.83
N ARG A 3 -26.78 -48.58 -25.62
CA ARG A 3 -26.53 -47.19 -25.20
C ARG A 3 -25.21 -47.22 -24.46
N THR A 4 -24.13 -47.01 -25.21
CA THR A 4 -22.81 -46.69 -24.68
C THR A 4 -22.92 -45.44 -23.82
N ASP A 5 -22.74 -45.61 -22.52
CA ASP A 5 -22.58 -44.53 -21.54
C ASP A 5 -21.19 -43.91 -21.76
N VAL A 6 -21.11 -42.98 -22.72
CA VAL A 6 -19.90 -42.20 -22.97
C VAL A 6 -19.81 -41.19 -21.84
N THR A 7 -18.89 -41.44 -20.91
CA THR A 7 -18.44 -40.43 -19.96
C THR A 7 -17.79 -39.32 -20.80
N PRO A 8 -18.29 -38.07 -20.73
CA PRO A 8 -17.68 -36.98 -21.49
C PRO A 8 -16.23 -36.80 -21.05
N ASP A 9 -15.38 -36.49 -22.03
CA ASP A 9 -13.98 -36.18 -21.81
C ASP A 9 -13.85 -35.09 -20.72
N PRO A 10 -12.96 -35.23 -19.72
CA PRO A 10 -12.70 -34.15 -18.76
C PRO A 10 -12.47 -32.79 -19.43
N ASP A 11 -11.88 -32.76 -20.63
CA ASP A 11 -11.67 -31.52 -21.39
C ASP A 11 -12.99 -30.91 -21.89
N ASP A 12 -13.93 -31.73 -22.37
CA ASP A 12 -15.26 -31.28 -22.83
C ASP A 12 -16.11 -30.74 -21.67
N LEU A 13 -15.99 -31.35 -20.49
CA LEU A 13 -16.68 -30.90 -19.28
C LEU A 13 -16.12 -29.56 -18.78
N LEU A 14 -14.81 -29.36 -18.84
CA LEU A 14 -14.15 -28.11 -18.46
C LEU A 14 -14.43 -26.99 -19.46
N GLU A 15 -14.37 -27.29 -20.76
CA GLU A 15 -14.68 -26.33 -21.82
C GLU A 15 -16.14 -25.87 -21.77
N THR A 16 -17.08 -26.79 -21.56
CA THR A 16 -18.50 -26.45 -21.40
C THR A 16 -18.72 -25.55 -20.18
N ALA A 17 -18.03 -25.79 -19.05
CA ALA A 17 -18.18 -24.97 -17.86
C ALA A 17 -17.69 -23.52 -18.03
N LEU A 18 -16.77 -23.29 -18.97
CA LEU A 18 -16.23 -21.97 -19.29
C LEU A 18 -17.05 -21.24 -20.35
N THR A 19 -17.75 -21.97 -21.21
CA THR A 19 -18.46 -21.42 -22.38
C THR A 19 -19.98 -21.34 -22.21
N ASP A 20 -20.57 -22.26 -21.43
CA ASP A 20 -22.01 -22.36 -21.14
C ASP A 20 -22.24 -22.84 -19.68
N PRO A 21 -21.82 -22.02 -18.68
CA PRO A 21 -21.93 -22.37 -17.26
C PRO A 21 -23.37 -22.57 -16.78
N GLU A 22 -24.35 -21.87 -17.37
CA GLU A 22 -25.78 -22.00 -17.03
C GLU A 22 -26.37 -23.38 -17.41
N SER A 23 -25.72 -24.12 -18.29
CA SER A 23 -26.13 -25.49 -18.66
C SER A 23 -25.79 -26.55 -17.61
N PHE A 24 -25.12 -26.18 -16.52
CA PHE A 24 -24.69 -27.10 -15.48
C PHE A 24 -25.81 -27.40 -14.49
N ASP A 25 -26.04 -28.69 -14.26
CA ASP A 25 -26.89 -29.20 -13.20
C ASP A 25 -26.04 -29.79 -12.06
N ALA A 26 -26.71 -30.28 -11.00
CA ALA A 26 -26.02 -30.89 -9.87
C ALA A 26 -25.15 -32.09 -10.27
N ALA A 27 -25.55 -32.87 -11.28
CA ALA A 27 -24.82 -34.05 -11.72
C ALA A 27 -23.53 -33.68 -12.46
N ARG A 28 -23.59 -32.67 -13.36
CA ARG A 28 -22.41 -32.14 -14.05
C ARG A 28 -21.47 -31.40 -13.09
N THR A 29 -22.02 -30.64 -12.16
CA THR A 29 -21.22 -29.95 -11.12
C THR A 29 -20.51 -30.94 -10.21
N THR A 30 -21.18 -32.04 -9.82
CA THR A 30 -20.54 -33.12 -9.04
C THR A 30 -19.35 -33.77 -9.79
N ARG A 31 -19.44 -33.86 -11.13
CA ARG A 31 -18.34 -34.35 -11.97
C ARG A 31 -17.19 -33.34 -12.04
N LEU A 32 -17.48 -32.04 -12.10
CA LEU A 32 -16.46 -30.97 -11.99
C LEU A 32 -15.73 -31.03 -10.63
N VAL A 33 -16.46 -31.19 -9.53
CA VAL A 33 -15.85 -31.35 -8.20
C VAL A 33 -14.96 -32.59 -8.15
N ALA A 34 -15.26 -33.64 -8.92
CA ALA A 34 -14.39 -34.80 -9.01
C ALA A 34 -13.06 -34.53 -9.71
N GLN A 35 -13.00 -33.55 -10.63
CA GLN A 35 -11.75 -33.15 -11.28
C GLN A 35 -10.80 -32.40 -10.34
N LEU A 36 -11.27 -31.89 -9.19
CA LEU A 36 -10.39 -31.35 -8.15
C LEU A 36 -9.47 -32.41 -7.52
N GLU A 37 -9.79 -33.69 -7.69
CA GLU A 37 -8.98 -34.82 -7.21
C GLU A 37 -8.13 -35.46 -8.32
N HIS A 38 -8.08 -34.87 -9.51
CA HIS A 38 -7.29 -35.39 -10.63
C HIS A 38 -5.79 -35.36 -10.32
N ASP A 39 -5.00 -36.33 -10.82
CA ASP A 39 -3.56 -36.38 -10.54
C ASP A 39 -2.76 -35.24 -11.21
N ASP A 40 -3.32 -34.65 -12.27
CA ASP A 40 -2.75 -33.50 -12.98
C ASP A 40 -3.15 -32.16 -12.31
N PRO A 41 -2.18 -31.37 -11.81
CA PRO A 41 -2.44 -30.06 -11.20
C PRO A 41 -3.09 -29.03 -12.13
N GLU A 42 -2.88 -29.11 -13.45
CA GLU A 42 -3.51 -28.18 -14.40
C GLU A 42 -5.01 -28.48 -14.52
N VAL A 43 -5.39 -29.77 -14.53
CA VAL A 43 -6.79 -30.20 -14.52
C VAL A 43 -7.48 -29.80 -13.21
N GLN A 44 -6.80 -29.93 -12.07
CA GLN A 44 -7.33 -29.46 -10.77
C GLN A 44 -7.60 -27.95 -10.77
N ARG A 45 -6.70 -27.14 -11.34
CA ARG A 45 -6.87 -25.69 -11.43
C ARG A 45 -7.98 -25.31 -12.39
N ALA A 46 -8.03 -25.94 -13.56
CA ALA A 46 -9.09 -25.74 -14.53
C ALA A 46 -10.47 -26.07 -13.92
N ALA A 47 -10.56 -27.18 -13.17
CA ALA A 47 -11.78 -27.56 -12.47
C ALA A 47 -12.18 -26.56 -11.37
N SER A 48 -11.22 -26.06 -10.59
CA SER A 48 -11.47 -25.01 -9.59
C SER A 48 -11.98 -23.73 -10.24
N TRP A 49 -11.45 -23.37 -11.41
CA TRP A 49 -11.84 -22.17 -12.13
C TRP A 49 -13.21 -22.34 -12.81
N ALA A 50 -13.46 -23.49 -13.43
CA ALA A 50 -14.75 -23.86 -14.00
C ALA A 50 -15.89 -23.87 -12.97
N LEU A 51 -15.64 -24.42 -11.76
CA LEU A 51 -16.62 -24.42 -10.67
C LEU A 51 -17.02 -23.01 -10.24
N ARG A 52 -16.10 -22.03 -10.32
CA ARG A 52 -16.41 -20.64 -10.02
C ARG A 52 -17.47 -20.11 -10.98
N PHE A 53 -17.30 -20.27 -12.29
CA PHE A 53 -18.28 -19.79 -13.28
C PHE A 53 -19.65 -20.43 -13.11
N VAL A 54 -19.68 -21.76 -12.95
CA VAL A 54 -20.94 -22.51 -12.74
C VAL A 54 -21.69 -22.02 -11.50
N VAL A 55 -20.98 -21.79 -10.39
CA VAL A 55 -21.58 -21.34 -9.12
C VAL A 55 -21.94 -19.86 -9.14
N THR A 56 -21.21 -19.02 -9.87
CA THR A 56 -21.60 -17.61 -10.08
C THR A 56 -22.96 -17.51 -10.76
N GLU A 57 -23.24 -18.37 -11.75
CA GLU A 57 -24.53 -18.40 -12.46
C GLU A 57 -25.63 -19.10 -11.66
N THR A 58 -25.33 -20.23 -11.01
CA THR A 58 -26.31 -20.98 -10.19
C THR A 58 -25.75 -21.33 -8.80
N PRO A 59 -25.83 -20.40 -7.83
CA PRO A 59 -25.23 -20.58 -6.50
C PRO A 59 -25.77 -21.77 -5.67
N SER A 60 -27.02 -22.18 -5.93
CA SER A 60 -27.68 -23.31 -5.24
C SER A 60 -27.09 -24.67 -5.62
N LEU A 61 -26.23 -24.75 -6.64
CA LEU A 61 -25.54 -26.00 -7.01
C LEU A 61 -24.46 -26.40 -5.98
N VAL A 62 -23.97 -25.45 -5.16
CA VAL A 62 -23.04 -25.74 -4.07
C VAL A 62 -23.69 -26.66 -3.04
N ASP A 63 -24.94 -26.37 -2.66
CA ASP A 63 -25.74 -27.18 -1.73
C ASP A 63 -25.91 -28.62 -2.23
N ALA A 64 -26.18 -28.77 -3.53
CA ALA A 64 -26.36 -30.06 -4.16
C ALA A 64 -25.07 -30.91 -4.20
N CYS A 65 -23.90 -30.26 -4.06
CA CYS A 65 -22.59 -30.89 -4.10
C CYS A 65 -21.92 -31.05 -2.73
N THR A 66 -22.61 -30.70 -1.63
CA THR A 66 -22.04 -30.68 -0.26
C THR A 66 -21.33 -31.98 0.11
N SER A 67 -22.01 -33.13 -0.04
CA SER A 67 -21.41 -34.44 0.29
C SER A 67 -20.21 -34.80 -0.59
N ARG A 68 -20.12 -34.25 -1.82
CA ARG A 68 -19.01 -34.49 -2.73
C ARG A 68 -17.77 -33.71 -2.30
N PHE A 69 -17.93 -32.45 -1.90
CA PHE A 69 -16.86 -31.63 -1.35
C PHE A 69 -16.35 -32.19 -0.02
N GLN A 70 -17.26 -32.58 0.89
CA GLN A 70 -16.89 -33.21 2.16
C GLN A 70 -16.05 -34.47 1.96
N ARG A 71 -16.38 -35.29 0.95
CA ARG A 71 -15.58 -36.47 0.60
C ARG A 71 -14.22 -36.08 0.03
N ALA A 72 -14.19 -35.10 -0.88
CA ALA A 72 -12.96 -34.65 -1.53
C ALA A 72 -11.97 -34.05 -0.50
N LEU A 73 -12.45 -33.33 0.51
CA LEU A 73 -11.63 -32.76 1.60
C LEU A 73 -10.89 -33.83 2.42
N ARG A 74 -11.35 -35.08 2.41
CA ARG A 74 -10.67 -36.20 3.07
C ARG A 74 -9.40 -36.63 2.34
N ASN A 75 -9.27 -36.31 1.05
CA ASN A 75 -8.07 -36.60 0.25
C ASN A 75 -6.98 -35.55 0.54
N PRO A 76 -5.87 -35.92 1.22
CA PRO A 76 -4.84 -34.95 1.63
C PRO A 76 -4.17 -34.23 0.45
N ASN A 77 -4.06 -34.88 -0.71
CA ASN A 77 -3.38 -34.32 -1.88
C ASN A 77 -4.24 -33.28 -2.60
N ALA A 78 -5.56 -33.49 -2.64
CA ALA A 78 -6.50 -32.57 -3.28
C ALA A 78 -7.02 -31.48 -2.32
N ARG A 79 -6.94 -31.72 -1.01
CA ARG A 79 -7.45 -30.84 0.06
C ARG A 79 -7.03 -29.37 -0.12
N PRO A 80 -5.75 -29.02 -0.37
CA PRO A 80 -5.35 -27.63 -0.55
C PRO A 80 -6.09 -26.92 -1.69
N VAL A 81 -6.28 -27.59 -2.83
CA VAL A 81 -6.99 -27.01 -3.98
C VAL A 81 -8.47 -26.87 -3.65
N ILE A 82 -9.09 -27.88 -3.05
CA ILE A 82 -10.51 -27.87 -2.70
C ILE A 82 -10.85 -26.75 -1.73
N LEU A 83 -9.99 -26.48 -0.74
CA LEU A 83 -10.20 -25.37 0.20
C LEU A 83 -10.10 -24.01 -0.48
N ARG A 84 -9.18 -23.86 -1.43
CA ARG A 84 -9.09 -22.65 -2.25
C ARG A 84 -10.35 -22.48 -3.08
N THR A 85 -10.84 -23.57 -3.69
CA THR A 85 -12.10 -23.56 -4.43
C THR A 85 -13.26 -23.14 -3.52
N LEU A 86 -13.41 -23.78 -2.35
CA LEU A 86 -14.49 -23.46 -1.38
C LEU A 86 -14.43 -22.02 -0.87
N ALA A 87 -13.22 -21.47 -0.64
CA ALA A 87 -13.07 -20.07 -0.26
C ALA A 87 -13.63 -19.12 -1.33
N VAL A 88 -13.43 -19.44 -2.61
CA VAL A 88 -14.00 -18.69 -3.73
C VAL A 88 -15.52 -18.92 -3.83
N LEU A 89 -16.01 -20.15 -3.63
CA LEU A 89 -17.45 -20.45 -3.68
C LEU A 89 -18.23 -19.79 -2.52
N ALA A 90 -17.58 -19.52 -1.39
CA ALA A 90 -18.18 -18.87 -0.23
C ALA A 90 -18.65 -17.44 -0.52
N GLU A 91 -18.06 -16.77 -1.52
CA GLU A 91 -18.50 -15.45 -1.99
C GLU A 91 -19.93 -15.48 -2.56
N HIS A 92 -20.39 -16.65 -3.01
CA HIS A 92 -21.68 -16.83 -3.67
C HIS A 92 -22.69 -17.64 -2.84
N ASN A 93 -22.23 -18.54 -1.97
CA ASN A 93 -23.10 -19.32 -1.08
C ASN A 93 -22.37 -19.72 0.22
N GLN A 94 -22.26 -18.75 1.14
CA GLN A 94 -21.50 -18.90 2.39
C GLN A 94 -22.08 -19.98 3.33
N GLU A 95 -23.40 -20.13 3.38
CA GLU A 95 -24.09 -21.11 4.24
C GLU A 95 -23.76 -22.55 3.79
N ALA A 96 -23.85 -22.81 2.48
CA ALA A 96 -23.47 -24.11 1.91
C ALA A 96 -22.01 -24.48 2.17
N VAL A 97 -21.10 -23.51 2.05
CA VAL A 97 -19.67 -23.74 2.31
C VAL A 97 -19.38 -23.99 3.79
N ALA A 98 -20.08 -23.29 4.69
CA ALA A 98 -19.98 -23.57 6.13
C ALA A 98 -20.42 -25.01 6.45
N ASP A 99 -21.55 -25.47 5.90
CA ASP A 99 -22.03 -26.84 6.06
C ASP A 99 -21.07 -27.90 5.49
N ILE A 100 -20.40 -27.57 4.38
CA ILE A 100 -19.36 -28.43 3.79
C ILE A 100 -18.17 -28.58 4.74
N ILE A 101 -17.68 -27.48 5.32
CA ILE A 101 -16.51 -27.48 6.20
C ILE A 101 -16.86 -28.17 7.52
N ASP A 102 -17.99 -27.82 8.13
CA ASP A 102 -18.44 -28.37 9.41
C ASP A 102 -18.69 -29.88 9.34
N GLY A 103 -19.20 -30.40 8.21
CA GLY A 103 -19.40 -31.83 8.01
C GLY A 103 -18.16 -32.61 7.57
N ALA A 104 -17.06 -31.93 7.23
CA ALA A 104 -15.82 -32.56 6.75
C ALA A 104 -14.71 -32.65 7.81
N VAL A 105 -14.76 -31.82 8.86
CA VAL A 105 -13.65 -31.57 9.78
C VAL A 105 -13.97 -32.08 11.19
N GLU A 106 -13.23 -33.09 11.68
CA GLU A 106 -13.12 -33.30 13.13
C GLU A 106 -12.22 -32.20 13.72
N ALA A 107 -12.57 -31.71 14.92
CA ALA A 107 -12.10 -30.46 15.52
C ALA A 107 -10.56 -30.23 15.62
N GLU A 108 -9.73 -31.23 15.32
CA GLU A 108 -8.27 -31.13 15.30
C GLU A 108 -7.70 -30.60 13.96
N LEU A 109 -8.46 -30.56 12.86
CA LEU A 109 -7.92 -30.21 11.53
C LEU A 109 -7.95 -28.70 11.20
N ILE A 110 -8.62 -27.87 12.01
CA ILE A 110 -8.74 -26.41 11.80
C ILE A 110 -7.37 -25.73 11.98
N ASP A 111 -6.49 -26.26 12.83
CA ASP A 111 -5.15 -25.73 13.07
C ASP A 111 -4.18 -25.99 11.89
N ASP A 112 -4.29 -27.13 11.21
CA ASP A 112 -3.45 -27.44 10.03
C ASP A 112 -3.88 -26.65 8.78
N LEU A 113 -5.16 -26.28 8.69
CA LEU A 113 -5.74 -25.55 7.57
C LEU A 113 -5.37 -24.06 7.56
N VAL A 114 -5.17 -23.48 8.74
CA VAL A 114 -4.72 -22.08 8.90
C VAL A 114 -3.19 -21.97 8.76
N GLY A 115 -2.45 -23.08 8.90
CA GLY A 115 -0.98 -23.11 8.89
C GLY A 115 -0.30 -23.23 7.52
N GLN A 116 -0.98 -23.66 6.46
CA GLN A 116 -0.36 -23.85 5.14
C GLN A 116 -0.78 -22.79 4.11
N ARG A 117 0.11 -21.79 3.99
CA ARG A 117 0.15 -20.77 2.93
C ARG A 117 -0.19 -21.37 1.56
N ILE A 118 -1.22 -20.81 0.95
CA ILE A 118 -1.50 -20.94 -0.48
C ILE A 118 -0.28 -20.35 -1.23
N VAL A 119 0.47 -21.24 -1.86
CA VAL A 119 1.75 -20.99 -2.55
C VAL A 119 1.61 -19.92 -3.63
N ALA A 120 2.44 -18.88 -3.54
CA ALA A 120 2.72 -17.92 -4.60
C ALA A 120 3.63 -18.53 -5.68
N GLY A 121 3.22 -18.35 -6.93
CA GLY A 121 4.03 -18.25 -8.15
C GLY A 121 5.32 -19.07 -8.27
N TYR A 122 5.23 -20.20 -8.99
CA TYR A 122 6.34 -20.83 -9.70
C TYR A 122 6.78 -19.93 -10.88
N ARG A 123 8.08 -19.59 -10.98
CA ARG A 123 8.72 -19.06 -12.20
C ARG A 123 9.73 -20.10 -12.71
N PRO A 124 9.68 -20.49 -14.00
CA PRO A 124 10.72 -21.33 -14.59
C PRO A 124 12.00 -20.52 -14.82
N ASP A 125 13.13 -21.21 -14.71
CA ASP A 125 14.48 -20.71 -14.95
C ASP A 125 14.61 -20.11 -16.36
N GLU A 126 15.08 -18.86 -16.45
CA GLU A 126 15.77 -18.37 -17.64
C GLU A 126 17.15 -17.84 -17.28
N LEU A 127 18.10 -18.42 -18.01
CA LEU A 127 19.54 -18.32 -17.93
C LEU A 127 20.05 -16.96 -18.42
N ASP A 128 21.16 -16.56 -17.79
CA ASP A 128 22.24 -15.71 -18.30
C ASP A 128 21.94 -14.31 -18.82
N SER A 129 22.20 -13.38 -17.91
CA SER A 129 22.98 -12.16 -18.09
C SER A 129 24.00 -12.14 -19.26
N GLY A 130 24.09 -11.00 -19.93
CA GLY A 130 25.26 -10.65 -20.74
C GLY A 130 25.16 -9.26 -21.34
N GLY A 131 25.54 -8.22 -20.59
CA GLY A 131 25.56 -6.85 -21.12
C GLY A 131 26.09 -5.80 -20.15
N SER A 132 27.34 -5.95 -19.74
CA SER A 132 28.12 -4.89 -19.07
C SER A 132 28.47 -3.80 -20.07
N VAL A 133 28.17 -2.54 -19.75
CA VAL A 133 28.89 -1.38 -20.29
C VAL A 133 29.14 -0.41 -19.14
N ILE A 134 30.43 -0.19 -18.89
CA ILE A 134 31.04 0.77 -17.98
C ILE A 134 31.16 2.11 -18.70
N ALA A 135 30.83 3.20 -18.01
CA ALA A 135 31.40 4.55 -18.14
C ALA A 135 30.67 5.46 -17.14
N ASP A 136 31.23 6.48 -16.52
CA ASP A 136 32.60 6.95 -16.28
C ASP A 136 32.42 8.10 -15.27
N GLU A 137 33.46 8.38 -14.51
CA GLU A 137 33.52 9.37 -13.44
C GLU A 137 33.45 10.81 -13.97
N GLY A 138 33.06 11.74 -13.10
CA GLY A 138 33.07 13.18 -13.41
C GLY A 138 32.61 14.03 -12.24
N GLU A 139 33.48 14.14 -11.23
CA GLU A 139 33.50 15.28 -10.31
C GLU A 139 33.53 16.60 -11.09
N GLU A 140 32.86 17.64 -10.60
CA GLU A 140 33.54 18.91 -10.39
C GLU A 140 32.76 19.86 -9.46
N THR A 141 33.53 20.37 -8.51
CA THR A 141 33.23 21.37 -7.48
C THR A 141 33.07 22.78 -8.06
N SER A 142 32.26 23.64 -7.44
CA SER A 142 32.71 24.98 -6.98
C SER A 142 31.57 25.82 -6.40
N SER A 143 31.75 26.27 -5.16
CA SER A 143 31.19 27.54 -4.66
C SER A 143 32.13 28.68 -5.07
N PRO A 144 31.68 29.95 -5.02
CA PRO A 144 32.05 30.76 -3.84
C PRO A 144 31.03 31.85 -3.42
N VAL A 145 31.09 32.19 -2.11
CA VAL A 145 31.17 33.53 -1.47
C VAL A 145 30.31 34.67 -2.08
N GLY A 146 29.42 35.40 -1.38
CA GLY A 146 29.34 35.84 0.01
C GLY A 146 29.37 37.38 0.05
N THR A 147 28.40 38.05 0.71
CA THR A 147 28.56 39.44 1.22
C THR A 147 27.45 39.80 2.21
N ALA A 148 27.87 40.37 3.33
CA ALA A 148 27.07 40.88 4.45
C ALA A 148 26.46 42.27 4.19
N GLY A 149 25.44 42.64 4.97
CA GLY A 149 25.02 44.04 5.06
C GLY A 149 23.83 44.35 5.97
N VAL A 150 24.14 44.73 7.21
CA VAL A 150 23.56 45.84 7.99
C VAL A 150 22.22 45.62 8.74
N GLU A 151 22.35 45.76 10.06
CA GLU A 151 21.34 45.94 11.10
C GLU A 151 20.65 47.31 10.99
N THR A 152 19.35 47.36 11.27
CA THR A 152 18.70 48.53 11.87
C THR A 152 17.59 48.08 12.81
N GLU A 153 17.80 48.32 14.10
CA GLU A 153 16.80 48.24 15.16
C GLU A 153 15.72 49.31 14.95
N THR A 154 14.45 48.95 15.18
CA THR A 154 13.41 49.90 15.57
C THR A 154 12.41 49.18 16.46
N GLU A 155 12.31 49.65 17.70
CA GLU A 155 11.39 49.18 18.73
C GLU A 155 9.97 49.79 18.57
N GLU A 156 9.03 49.04 19.14
CA GLU A 156 7.68 49.40 19.62
C GLU A 156 6.53 49.64 18.62
N SER A 157 5.58 48.70 18.62
CA SER A 157 4.23 48.95 19.19
C SER A 157 3.41 47.66 19.27
N GLU A 158 3.00 47.30 20.49
CA GLU A 158 2.04 46.23 20.74
C GLU A 158 0.64 46.65 20.25
N SER A 159 0.12 45.94 19.25
CA SER A 159 -1.30 45.91 18.90
C SER A 159 -1.76 44.46 18.80
N GLY A 160 -2.82 44.11 19.52
CA GLY A 160 -3.36 42.75 19.64
C GLY A 160 -3.74 42.12 18.28
N PRO A 161 -3.99 40.79 18.24
CA PRO A 161 -4.10 40.07 16.98
C PRO A 161 -5.41 40.43 16.26
N ASP A 162 -5.27 41.23 15.20
CA ASP A 162 -6.25 41.35 14.13
C ASP A 162 -6.36 40.01 13.42
N ARG A 163 -7.51 39.34 13.57
CA ARG A 163 -7.81 38.02 13.00
C ARG A 163 -8.19 38.04 11.51
N ASP A 164 -7.87 39.10 10.78
CA ASP A 164 -8.32 39.29 9.39
C ASP A 164 -7.25 39.88 8.45
N SER A 165 -5.97 39.74 8.79
CA SER A 165 -4.90 39.95 7.80
C SER A 165 -4.85 38.73 6.85
N PRO A 166 -4.83 38.91 5.53
CA PRO A 166 -4.65 37.79 4.61
C PRO A 166 -3.33 37.10 4.93
N ALA A 167 -3.39 35.81 5.27
CA ALA A 167 -2.19 35.01 5.54
C ALA A 167 -1.21 35.21 4.38
N THR A 168 0.02 35.61 4.69
CA THR A 168 1.09 35.65 3.70
C THR A 168 1.14 34.28 3.02
N PRO A 169 1.13 34.19 1.69
CA PRO A 169 1.26 32.90 1.01
C PRO A 169 2.52 32.22 1.53
N GLY A 170 2.37 30.98 2.00
CA GLY A 170 3.53 30.23 2.48
C GLY A 170 4.54 29.99 1.35
N HIS A 171 5.74 29.58 1.72
CA HIS A 171 6.84 29.38 0.78
C HIS A 171 7.61 28.09 1.09
N PRO A 172 8.39 27.56 0.13
CA PRO A 172 9.29 26.44 0.42
C PRO A 172 10.23 26.78 1.58
N PRO A 173 10.40 25.89 2.57
CA PRO A 173 11.42 26.04 3.60
C PRO A 173 12.83 25.96 3.00
N ASP A 174 13.75 26.72 3.58
CA ASP A 174 15.17 26.74 3.18
C ASP A 174 15.93 25.50 3.67
N ASP A 175 15.57 24.98 4.85
CA ASP A 175 16.26 23.87 5.52
C ASP A 175 15.29 22.79 6.01
N PHE A 176 15.73 21.53 5.92
CA PHE A 176 15.05 20.42 6.59
C PHE A 176 15.45 20.34 8.06
N PRO A 177 14.50 20.13 9.00
CA PRO A 177 14.84 19.93 10.39
C PRO A 177 15.65 18.65 10.54
N MET A 178 16.57 18.70 11.50
CA MET A 178 17.37 17.56 11.89
C MET A 178 16.48 16.38 12.28
N LYS A 179 16.76 15.22 11.69
CA LYS A 179 16.10 13.97 12.06
C LYS A 179 16.51 13.53 13.47
N PRO A 180 15.63 12.84 14.21
CA PRO A 180 16.02 12.22 15.47
C PRO A 180 17.20 11.24 15.25
N PRO A 181 18.16 11.15 16.18
CA PRO A 181 19.27 10.21 16.05
C PRO A 181 18.78 8.76 16.17
N ARG A 182 19.50 7.81 15.59
CA ARG A 182 19.29 6.39 15.87
C ARG A 182 19.67 6.09 17.32
N LEU A 183 18.84 5.30 17.99
CA LEU A 183 19.02 4.87 19.37
C LEU A 183 19.09 3.34 19.43
N ASP A 184 19.56 2.84 20.58
CA ASP A 184 19.55 1.41 20.93
C ASP A 184 19.22 1.31 22.42
N ARG A 185 17.92 1.32 22.72
CA ARG A 185 17.38 1.32 24.08
C ARG A 185 16.30 0.25 24.21
N PRO A 186 16.13 -0.35 25.41
CA PRO A 186 14.98 -1.21 25.63
C PRO A 186 13.69 -0.40 25.52
N LEU A 187 12.61 -1.04 25.06
CA LEU A 187 11.28 -0.42 24.92
C LEU A 187 10.81 0.34 26.17
N SER A 188 11.18 -0.17 27.36
CA SER A 188 10.83 0.45 28.65
C SER A 188 11.45 1.82 28.89
N ALA A 189 12.44 2.23 28.09
CA ALA A 189 13.07 3.55 28.16
C ALA A 189 12.24 4.64 27.44
N TYR A 190 11.20 4.27 26.70
CA TYR A 190 10.36 5.19 25.95
C TYR A 190 9.05 5.46 26.67
N GLU A 191 8.94 6.65 27.25
CA GLU A 191 7.73 7.13 27.92
C GLU A 191 6.73 7.70 26.93
N LEU A 192 5.44 7.45 27.19
CA LEU A 192 4.35 7.98 26.38
C LEU A 192 4.17 9.47 26.61
N ASP A 193 3.96 10.22 25.53
CA ASP A 193 3.52 11.60 25.63
C ASP A 193 2.01 11.62 25.90
N THR A 194 1.63 11.85 27.15
CA THR A 194 0.22 11.97 27.57
C THR A 194 -0.38 13.34 27.27
N SER A 195 0.42 14.31 26.79
CA SER A 195 -0.03 15.65 26.43
C SER A 195 -0.47 15.78 24.97
N ALA A 196 -0.01 14.88 24.10
CA ALA A 196 -0.56 14.69 22.77
C ALA A 196 -1.91 13.98 22.93
N GLY A 197 -3.03 14.68 22.69
CA GLY A 197 -4.40 14.25 22.99
C GLY A 197 -4.94 13.03 22.24
N GLY A 198 -4.11 12.01 21.96
CA GLY A 198 -4.47 10.75 21.35
C GLY A 198 -5.24 9.84 22.29
N TYR A 199 -6.40 9.39 21.83
CA TYR A 199 -7.22 8.36 22.46
C TYR A 199 -6.42 7.07 22.65
N GLY A 200 -6.35 6.57 23.89
CA GLY A 200 -5.90 5.21 24.19
C GLY A 200 -6.76 4.21 23.41
N GLY A 201 -6.21 3.64 22.34
CA GLY A 201 -6.93 2.74 21.44
C GLY A 201 -6.30 2.56 20.05
N SER A 202 -5.47 3.51 19.58
CA SER A 202 -4.69 3.33 18.35
C SER A 202 -3.43 2.48 18.61
N ALA A 203 -3.03 1.63 17.65
CA ALA A 203 -1.79 0.85 17.71
C ALA A 203 -0.51 1.72 17.64
N ILE A 204 -0.68 3.02 17.39
CA ILE A 204 0.37 4.03 17.23
C ILE A 204 0.24 5.04 18.38
N GLU A 205 1.29 5.18 19.17
CA GLU A 205 1.33 6.05 20.35
C GLU A 205 2.41 7.13 20.17
N SER A 206 2.14 8.39 20.52
CA SER A 206 3.15 9.45 20.47
C SER A 206 4.09 9.42 21.66
N ILE A 207 5.37 9.70 21.42
CA ILE A 207 6.42 9.80 22.45
C ILE A 207 7.32 11.01 22.18
N ARG A 208 8.02 11.45 23.23
CA ARG A 208 9.09 12.44 23.11
C ARG A 208 10.43 11.83 23.41
N ILE A 209 11.44 12.24 22.65
CA ILE A 209 12.80 11.77 22.76
C ILE A 209 13.68 12.97 23.00
N THR A 210 14.43 12.97 24.11
CA THR A 210 15.45 13.98 24.36
C THR A 210 16.82 13.37 24.13
N GLU A 211 17.58 13.91 23.17
CA GLU A 211 18.94 13.48 22.88
C GLU A 211 19.82 14.70 22.56
N GLY A 212 21.03 14.75 23.12
CA GLY A 212 21.96 15.87 22.89
C GLY A 212 21.40 17.26 23.28
N GLY A 213 20.46 17.32 24.22
CA GLY A 213 19.79 18.56 24.65
C GLY A 213 18.68 19.05 23.70
N ARG A 214 18.28 18.25 22.71
CA ARG A 214 17.18 18.53 21.79
C ARG A 214 16.03 17.56 22.02
N GLU A 215 14.81 18.05 21.86
CA GLU A 215 13.58 17.26 21.94
C GLU A 215 13.08 16.93 20.53
N PHE A 216 12.66 15.68 20.33
CA PHE A 216 12.11 15.17 19.09
C PHE A 216 10.78 14.47 19.37
N THR A 217 9.84 14.61 18.45
CA THR A 217 8.58 13.83 18.43
C THR A 217 8.77 12.55 17.64
N ALA A 218 8.24 11.45 18.18
CA ALA A 218 8.28 10.15 17.53
C ALA A 218 6.98 9.39 17.78
N THR A 219 6.70 8.42 16.91
CA THR A 219 5.65 7.42 17.10
C THR A 219 6.25 6.14 17.63
N ARG A 220 5.50 5.46 18.49
CA ARG A 220 5.76 4.11 18.98
C ARG A 220 4.66 3.19 18.46
N ARG A 221 5.05 2.12 17.79
CA ARG A 221 4.16 1.03 17.33
C ARG A 221 4.60 -0.28 17.96
N ARG A 222 3.65 -1.13 18.34
CA ARG A 222 3.93 -2.42 18.99
C ARG A 222 2.94 -3.48 18.53
N ALA A 223 3.41 -4.72 18.39
CA ALA A 223 2.52 -5.84 18.11
C ALA A 223 1.54 -6.02 19.28
N PRO A 224 0.26 -6.35 19.02
CA PRO A 224 -0.76 -6.46 20.06
C PRO A 224 -0.48 -7.57 21.07
N ARG A 225 0.19 -8.66 20.63
CA ARG A 225 0.59 -9.77 21.50
C ARG A 225 1.81 -10.50 20.92
N VAL A 226 2.44 -11.34 21.72
CA VAL A 226 3.53 -12.21 21.26
C VAL A 226 3.01 -13.11 20.13
N GLY A 227 3.79 -13.21 19.05
CA GLY A 227 3.47 -14.05 17.89
C GLY A 227 2.29 -13.59 17.04
N SER A 228 1.73 -12.38 17.25
CA SER A 228 0.72 -11.84 16.32
C SER A 228 1.30 -11.28 15.04
N ILE A 229 2.61 -11.07 15.01
CA ILE A 229 3.37 -10.57 13.86
C ILE A 229 4.53 -11.54 13.65
N ASP A 230 4.84 -11.83 12.40
CA ASP A 230 6.02 -12.62 12.03
C ASP A 230 7.29 -11.77 12.20
N ASP A 231 8.17 -12.18 13.13
CA ASP A 231 9.39 -11.45 13.47
C ASP A 231 10.32 -11.28 12.25
N ALA A 232 10.37 -12.26 11.36
CA ALA A 232 11.21 -12.19 10.16
C ALA A 232 10.63 -11.18 9.15
N ALA A 233 9.32 -11.17 8.92
CA ALA A 233 8.65 -10.17 8.09
C ALA A 233 8.81 -8.77 8.66
N PHE A 234 8.69 -8.61 9.99
CA PHE A 234 8.95 -7.35 10.67
C PHE A 234 10.39 -6.88 10.46
N GLN A 235 11.39 -7.73 10.74
CA GLN A 235 12.79 -7.37 10.56
C GLN A 235 13.10 -7.00 9.10
N ASN A 236 12.59 -7.77 8.13
CA ASN A 236 12.76 -7.47 6.71
C ASN A 236 12.16 -6.11 6.32
N ALA A 237 11.01 -5.73 6.87
CA ALA A 237 10.40 -4.43 6.63
C ALA A 237 11.23 -3.29 7.25
N ILE A 238 11.71 -3.46 8.48
CA ILE A 238 12.61 -2.51 9.14
C ILE A 238 13.91 -2.33 8.35
N ASP A 239 14.56 -3.41 7.93
CA ASP A 239 15.82 -3.35 7.19
C ASP A 239 15.66 -2.59 5.86
N ARG A 240 14.51 -2.77 5.18
CA ARG A 240 14.18 -2.02 3.96
C ARG A 240 14.03 -0.54 4.23
N TRP A 241 13.34 -0.16 5.31
CA TRP A 241 13.17 1.26 5.68
C TRP A 241 14.50 1.88 6.11
N CYS A 242 15.27 1.22 6.98
CA CYS A 242 16.59 1.68 7.42
C CYS A 242 17.59 1.89 6.27
N ARG A 243 17.44 1.18 5.14
CA ARG A 243 18.29 1.36 3.96
C ARG A 243 18.08 2.71 3.28
N ILE A 244 16.91 3.32 3.44
CA ILE A 244 16.50 4.50 2.66
C ILE A 244 16.24 5.74 3.52
N ASP A 245 16.07 5.59 4.83
CA ASP A 245 15.63 6.67 5.73
C ASP A 245 16.61 7.86 5.87
N ASP A 246 17.80 7.79 5.27
CA ASP A 246 18.76 8.90 5.11
C ASP A 246 18.26 10.04 4.24
N HIS A 247 17.40 9.77 3.25
CA HIS A 247 16.84 10.81 2.38
C HIS A 247 15.93 11.79 3.14
N ASP A 248 16.10 13.10 2.99
CA ASP A 248 15.40 14.12 3.79
C ASP A 248 13.88 13.92 3.86
N ALA A 249 13.18 13.78 2.75
CA ALA A 249 11.73 13.55 2.76
C ALA A 249 11.28 12.15 3.26
N MET A 250 12.15 11.35 3.89
CA MET A 250 11.80 10.10 4.57
C MET A 250 11.88 10.23 6.09
N ALA A 251 10.88 9.67 6.77
CA ALA A 251 10.87 9.55 8.22
C ALA A 251 11.96 8.58 8.69
N ARG A 252 12.67 8.94 9.77
CA ARG A 252 13.71 8.12 10.38
C ARG A 252 13.14 6.92 11.14
N VAL A 253 13.75 5.74 10.96
CA VAL A 253 13.65 4.67 11.96
C VAL A 253 14.60 5.00 13.11
N VAL A 254 14.04 5.34 14.26
CA VAL A 254 14.80 5.79 15.44
C VAL A 254 15.33 4.60 16.21
N ASP A 255 14.47 3.63 16.51
CA ASP A 255 14.83 2.41 17.24
C ASP A 255 13.78 1.32 16.98
N TYR A 256 14.10 0.06 17.20
CA TYR A 256 13.18 -1.06 17.04
C TYR A 256 13.66 -2.29 17.83
N GLY A 257 12.76 -3.24 18.04
CA GLY A 257 13.12 -4.51 18.63
C GLY A 257 12.02 -5.55 18.54
N THR A 258 12.36 -6.81 18.82
CA THR A 258 11.40 -7.94 18.80
C THR A 258 10.92 -8.37 20.18
N ARG A 259 11.51 -7.81 21.25
CA ARG A 259 11.20 -8.16 22.65
C ARG A 259 10.71 -6.95 23.42
N PRO A 260 9.66 -7.09 24.27
CA PRO A 260 8.90 -8.32 24.55
C PRO A 260 7.95 -8.77 23.41
N VAL A 261 7.67 -7.87 22.47
CA VAL A 261 6.94 -8.08 21.20
C VAL A 261 7.63 -7.23 20.13
N PRO A 262 7.41 -7.45 18.82
CA PRO A 262 7.85 -6.50 17.80
C PRO A 262 7.39 -5.07 18.09
N TRP A 263 8.32 -4.12 18.07
CA TRP A 263 8.08 -2.71 18.31
C TRP A 263 8.99 -1.82 17.46
N LEU A 264 8.50 -0.64 17.14
CA LEU A 264 9.18 0.37 16.34
C LEU A 264 8.99 1.74 16.95
N ILE A 265 10.08 2.51 17.02
CA ILE A 265 10.09 3.95 17.19
C ILE A 265 10.49 4.60 15.86
N SER A 266 9.63 5.46 15.32
CA SER A 266 9.91 6.20 14.08
C SER A 266 9.63 7.68 14.26
N GLU A 267 10.35 8.51 13.51
CA GLU A 267 10.12 9.96 13.45
C GLU A 267 8.64 10.25 13.19
N GLN A 268 8.10 11.18 13.97
CA GLN A 268 6.77 11.73 13.76
C GLN A 268 6.93 13.23 13.61
N GLY A 269 6.34 13.77 12.56
CA GLY A 269 6.22 15.21 12.45
C GLY A 269 5.02 15.77 13.22
N ALA A 270 5.20 16.96 13.79
CA ALA A 270 4.11 17.86 14.18
C ALA A 270 3.95 18.89 13.05
N PRO A 271 2.74 19.10 12.51
CA PRO A 271 1.42 18.91 13.13
C PRO A 271 0.69 17.56 12.88
N GLY A 272 1.33 16.51 12.35
CA GLY A 272 0.70 15.19 12.20
C GLY A 272 0.81 14.59 10.79
N SER A 273 -0.08 13.65 10.47
CA SER A 273 -0.17 13.02 9.14
C SER A 273 -0.92 13.89 8.12
N LEU A 274 -0.81 13.56 6.82
CA LEU A 274 -1.57 14.27 5.78
C LEU A 274 -3.08 14.19 5.96
N ILE A 275 -3.59 13.11 6.54
CA ILE A 275 -5.03 12.93 6.81
C ILE A 275 -5.52 13.93 7.86
N GLU A 276 -4.65 14.31 8.79
CA GLU A 276 -4.94 15.22 9.89
C GLU A 276 -4.69 16.69 9.51
N ARG A 277 -4.15 16.93 8.31
CA ARG A 277 -3.82 18.26 7.82
C ARG A 277 -5.07 18.97 7.28
N ASP A 278 -5.14 20.27 7.54
CA ASP A 278 -6.10 21.14 6.87
C ASP A 278 -5.86 21.13 5.35
N THR A 279 -6.80 20.55 4.63
CA THR A 279 -6.86 20.50 3.17
C THR A 279 -8.17 21.15 2.70
N PRO A 280 -8.24 21.69 1.47
CA PRO A 280 -7.20 21.71 0.44
C PRO A 280 -6.08 22.74 0.70
N VAL A 281 -4.88 22.47 0.19
CA VAL A 281 -3.74 23.40 0.18
C VAL A 281 -3.64 24.15 -1.15
N SER A 282 -2.77 25.16 -1.23
CA SER A 282 -2.55 25.89 -2.48
C SER A 282 -1.91 24.99 -3.56
N PRO A 283 -2.18 25.20 -4.87
CA PRO A 283 -1.55 24.41 -5.92
C PRO A 283 -0.01 24.45 -5.92
N MET A 284 0.56 25.60 -5.55
CA MET A 284 2.00 25.79 -5.43
C MET A 284 2.59 24.92 -4.31
N GLU A 285 1.93 24.90 -3.15
CA GLU A 285 2.31 24.05 -2.03
C GLU A 285 2.13 22.56 -2.35
N ALA A 286 1.00 22.18 -2.98
CA ALA A 286 0.76 20.80 -3.40
C ALA A 286 1.83 20.32 -4.39
N GLY A 287 2.16 21.14 -5.40
CA GLY A 287 3.23 20.85 -6.35
C GLY A 287 4.57 20.64 -5.64
N TRP A 288 4.93 21.53 -4.72
CA TRP A 288 6.17 21.41 -3.96
C TRP A 288 6.21 20.15 -3.08
N ILE A 289 5.14 19.82 -2.35
CA ILE A 289 5.04 18.58 -1.55
C ILE A 289 5.23 17.36 -2.46
N LEU A 290 4.55 17.33 -3.61
CA LEU A 290 4.66 16.23 -4.58
C LEU A 290 6.07 16.09 -5.13
N LEU A 291 6.81 17.19 -5.34
CA LEU A 291 8.21 17.14 -5.76
C LEU A 291 9.10 16.49 -4.70
N GLN A 292 8.94 16.85 -3.41
CA GLN A 292 9.72 16.26 -2.31
C GLN A 292 9.44 14.77 -2.17
N VAL A 293 8.16 14.39 -2.24
CA VAL A 293 7.73 13.00 -2.10
C VAL A 293 8.13 12.16 -3.31
N ALA A 294 8.02 12.69 -4.53
CA ALA A 294 8.47 11.99 -5.73
C ALA A 294 9.98 11.76 -5.72
N ASP A 295 10.76 12.69 -5.15
CA ASP A 295 12.20 12.52 -4.96
C ASP A 295 12.51 11.39 -3.98
N ALA A 296 11.82 11.33 -2.85
CA ALA A 296 11.95 10.23 -1.89
C ALA A 296 11.60 8.87 -2.52
N LEU A 297 10.51 8.79 -3.27
CA LEU A 297 10.14 7.55 -3.98
C LEU A 297 11.18 7.18 -5.02
N HIS A 298 11.69 8.15 -5.78
CA HIS A 298 12.76 7.89 -6.74
C HIS A 298 13.99 7.32 -6.05
N TYR A 299 14.44 7.93 -4.96
CA TYR A 299 15.56 7.46 -4.15
C TYR A 299 15.32 6.02 -3.66
N ALA A 300 14.15 5.72 -3.08
CA ALA A 300 13.80 4.37 -2.64
C ALA A 300 13.82 3.35 -3.79
N HIS A 301 13.22 3.69 -4.92
CA HIS A 301 13.16 2.80 -6.09
C HIS A 301 14.55 2.49 -6.64
N THR A 302 15.47 3.47 -6.65
CA THR A 302 16.87 3.21 -7.05
C THR A 302 17.62 2.30 -6.07
N ALA A 303 17.22 2.29 -4.79
CA ALA A 303 17.71 1.35 -3.78
C ALA A 303 16.99 -0.02 -3.80
N GLY A 304 16.09 -0.25 -4.78
CA GLY A 304 15.31 -1.48 -4.90
C GLY A 304 14.23 -1.65 -3.83
N VAL A 305 13.84 -0.56 -3.16
CA VAL A 305 12.79 -0.55 -2.13
C VAL A 305 11.50 0.01 -2.73
N LEU A 306 10.45 -0.79 -2.70
CA LEU A 306 9.11 -0.42 -3.13
C LEU A 306 8.25 -0.09 -1.91
N HIS A 307 7.44 0.97 -1.97
CA HIS A 307 6.47 1.22 -0.90
C HIS A 307 5.26 0.29 -1.05
N GLY A 308 4.69 0.18 -2.25
CA GLY A 308 3.69 -0.84 -2.63
C GLY A 308 2.32 -0.68 -1.95
N GLY A 309 2.07 0.51 -1.42
CA GLY A 309 0.89 0.85 -0.62
C GLY A 309 0.95 2.31 -0.22
N PHE A 310 1.36 3.17 -1.15
CA PHE A 310 1.65 4.58 -0.89
C PHE A 310 0.37 5.42 -0.93
N TRP A 311 0.08 6.13 0.17
CA TRP A 311 -1.19 6.84 0.38
C TRP A 311 -1.01 7.98 1.40
N PRO A 312 -2.01 8.88 1.56
CA PRO A 312 -1.91 10.03 2.46
C PRO A 312 -1.43 9.71 3.89
N GLY A 313 -1.91 8.65 4.53
CA GLY A 313 -1.51 8.29 5.89
C GLY A 313 -0.04 7.85 6.05
N ALA A 314 0.66 7.56 4.95
CA ALA A 314 2.09 7.30 4.97
C ALA A 314 2.95 8.58 5.05
N ILE A 315 2.33 9.77 4.92
CA ILE A 315 3.03 11.06 4.97
C ILE A 315 2.74 11.74 6.31
N THR A 316 3.81 12.06 7.04
CA THR A 316 3.76 12.97 8.19
C THR A 316 4.46 14.28 7.86
N PHE A 317 4.19 15.33 8.64
CA PHE A 317 4.70 16.67 8.38
C PHE A 317 5.47 17.23 9.56
N VAL A 318 6.68 17.72 9.30
CA VAL A 318 7.49 18.44 10.29
C VAL A 318 7.49 19.95 10.01
N THR A 319 7.43 20.77 11.06
CA THR A 319 7.59 22.22 10.96
C THR A 319 8.99 22.60 10.49
N ALA A 320 9.08 23.60 9.62
CA ALA A 320 10.35 24.25 9.31
C ALA A 320 10.93 24.92 10.56
N VAL A 321 12.26 24.97 10.66
CA VAL A 321 12.94 25.61 11.80
C VAL A 321 13.10 27.10 11.52
N GLY A 322 12.60 27.93 12.44
CA GLY A 322 12.86 29.37 12.41
C GLY A 322 12.01 30.17 11.43
N ASP A 323 11.15 29.52 10.63
CA ASP A 323 10.22 30.20 9.73
C ASP A 323 8.77 29.71 9.93
N PRO A 324 7.90 30.55 10.53
CA PRO A 324 6.49 30.20 10.75
C PRO A 324 5.63 30.27 9.47
N ASN A 325 6.13 30.89 8.40
CA ASN A 325 5.43 31.03 7.12
C ASN A 325 5.89 29.99 6.09
N ALA A 326 6.95 29.22 6.37
CA ALA A 326 7.38 28.15 5.50
C ALA A 326 6.37 26.99 5.52
N TRP A 327 6.25 26.31 4.38
CA TRP A 327 5.43 25.11 4.28
C TRP A 327 5.97 23.98 5.14
N LEU A 328 5.07 23.10 5.54
CA LEU A 328 5.43 21.91 6.30
C LEU A 328 6.16 20.91 5.41
N LEU A 329 7.19 20.29 5.97
CA LEU A 329 8.05 19.35 5.25
C LEU A 329 7.48 17.93 5.32
N PRO A 330 7.23 17.27 4.18
CA PRO A 330 6.72 15.92 4.17
C PRO A 330 7.81 14.91 4.56
N ARG A 331 7.40 13.90 5.32
CA ARG A 331 8.19 12.75 5.74
C ARG A 331 7.42 11.47 5.43
N VAL A 332 7.93 10.69 4.48
CA VAL A 332 7.35 9.39 4.08
C VAL A 332 7.81 8.29 5.03
N GLY A 333 6.87 7.61 5.67
CA GLY A 333 7.12 6.48 6.56
C GLY A 333 6.47 5.18 6.09
N ASP A 334 6.39 4.19 6.99
CA ASP A 334 5.61 2.96 6.85
C ASP A 334 5.99 2.01 5.69
N TRP A 335 7.25 2.06 5.28
CA TRP A 335 7.82 1.22 4.22
C TRP A 335 7.71 -0.28 4.53
N GLY A 336 6.68 -0.93 3.98
CA GLY A 336 6.44 -2.37 4.12
C GLY A 336 5.88 -2.81 5.47
N LEU A 337 5.60 -1.89 6.39
CA LEU A 337 5.11 -2.20 7.73
C LEU A 337 3.61 -2.48 7.78
N ARG A 338 2.84 -1.97 6.83
CA ARG A 338 1.38 -2.15 6.83
C ARG A 338 1.00 -3.63 6.71
N ALA A 339 1.64 -4.36 5.81
CA ALA A 339 1.47 -5.81 5.66
C ALA A 339 1.86 -6.60 6.92
N VAL A 340 2.66 -6.01 7.82
CA VAL A 340 3.20 -6.63 9.03
C VAL A 340 2.32 -6.33 10.25
N PHE A 341 1.94 -5.07 10.46
CA PHE A 341 1.16 -4.62 11.63
C PHE A 341 -0.36 -4.65 11.41
N GLU A 342 -0.79 -4.41 10.18
CA GLU A 342 -2.19 -4.26 9.82
C GLU A 342 -2.61 -5.46 8.98
N ALA A 343 -2.54 -6.66 9.56
CA ALA A 343 -3.24 -7.83 9.04
C ALA A 343 -4.75 -7.57 9.07
N THR A 344 -5.21 -6.66 8.21
CA THR A 344 -6.58 -6.20 8.11
C THR A 344 -7.40 -7.28 7.43
N THR A 345 -8.67 -7.37 7.80
CA THR A 345 -9.71 -8.11 7.07
C THR A 345 -9.84 -7.65 5.61
N GLU A 346 -9.29 -6.50 5.25
CA GLU A 346 -9.07 -6.06 3.88
C GLU A 346 -7.76 -6.67 3.34
N LEU A 347 -7.85 -7.43 2.24
CA LEU A 347 -6.71 -8.02 1.52
C LEU A 347 -5.68 -6.98 1.00
N LEU A 348 -6.04 -5.70 1.05
CA LEU A 348 -5.32 -4.60 0.44
C LEU A 348 -4.31 -4.05 1.46
N ASN A 349 -3.05 -3.84 1.07
CA ASN A 349 -2.04 -3.11 1.85
C ASN A 349 -2.19 -1.57 1.72
N VAL A 350 -3.39 -1.08 1.41
CA VAL A 350 -3.81 0.33 1.52
C VAL A 350 -5.33 0.40 1.74
N PRO A 351 -5.92 1.44 2.40
CA PRO A 351 -7.38 1.56 2.47
C PRO A 351 -8.01 1.59 1.07
N ARG A 352 -9.16 0.93 0.90
CA ARG A 352 -9.78 0.72 -0.42
C ARG A 352 -10.01 1.99 -1.23
N VAL A 353 -10.32 3.11 -0.58
CA VAL A 353 -10.55 4.42 -1.24
C VAL A 353 -9.29 5.01 -1.89
N TYR A 354 -8.11 4.53 -1.50
CA TYR A 354 -6.81 4.96 -2.02
C TYR A 354 -6.14 3.87 -2.87
N ALA A 355 -6.77 2.70 -2.99
CA ALA A 355 -6.17 1.55 -3.63
C ALA A 355 -6.04 1.75 -5.14
N ALA A 356 -4.81 1.63 -5.64
CA ALA A 356 -4.56 1.41 -7.06
C ALA A 356 -5.31 0.15 -7.57
N PRO A 357 -5.70 0.11 -8.86
CA PRO A 357 -6.40 -1.04 -9.45
C PRO A 357 -5.72 -2.39 -9.23
N GLU A 358 -4.39 -2.45 -9.31
CA GLU A 358 -3.59 -3.67 -9.10
C GLU A 358 -3.57 -4.16 -7.64
N HIS A 359 -3.95 -3.33 -6.66
CA HIS A 359 -4.18 -3.82 -5.31
C HIS A 359 -5.46 -4.66 -5.25
N VAL A 360 -6.50 -4.24 -6.00
CA VAL A 360 -7.85 -4.83 -5.92
C VAL A 360 -8.05 -5.97 -6.91
N ALA A 361 -7.46 -5.85 -8.10
CA ALA A 361 -7.60 -6.80 -9.21
C ALA A 361 -6.23 -7.10 -9.86
N PRO A 362 -5.28 -7.69 -9.11
CA PRO A 362 -3.93 -7.99 -9.60
C PRO A 362 -3.93 -8.95 -10.81
N GLU A 363 -4.92 -9.81 -10.94
CA GLU A 363 -5.12 -10.70 -12.09
C GLU A 363 -5.38 -9.92 -13.40
N ARG A 364 -5.93 -8.70 -13.30
CA ARG A 364 -6.24 -7.85 -14.45
C ARG A 364 -5.17 -6.79 -14.70
N TYR A 365 -4.63 -6.19 -13.64
CA TYR A 365 -3.70 -5.06 -13.74
C TYR A 365 -2.24 -5.45 -13.47
N GLY A 366 -1.98 -6.72 -13.16
CA GLY A 366 -0.65 -7.24 -12.82
C GLY A 366 -0.30 -7.03 -11.35
N ALA A 367 0.91 -7.43 -10.98
CA ALA A 367 1.41 -7.27 -9.61
C ALA A 367 1.76 -5.80 -9.29
N VAL A 368 1.79 -5.48 -8.00
CA VAL A 368 2.26 -4.20 -7.47
C VAL A 368 3.73 -3.96 -7.85
N ASP A 369 4.05 -2.76 -8.34
CA ASP A 369 5.42 -2.32 -8.69
C ASP A 369 5.59 -0.80 -8.54
N VAL A 370 6.69 -0.25 -9.05
CA VAL A 370 7.01 1.19 -8.96
C VAL A 370 5.90 2.10 -9.50
N THR A 371 5.12 1.65 -10.49
CA THR A 371 4.01 2.43 -11.07
C THR A 371 2.78 2.43 -10.17
N THR A 372 2.71 1.52 -9.19
CA THR A 372 1.73 1.55 -8.11
C THR A 372 2.00 2.71 -7.16
N ASP A 373 3.27 2.98 -6.82
CA ASP A 373 3.64 4.14 -6.02
C ASP A 373 3.37 5.47 -6.76
N ILE A 374 3.49 5.48 -8.09
CA ILE A 374 3.09 6.62 -8.94
C ILE A 374 1.58 6.88 -8.87
N TYR A 375 0.76 5.83 -8.84
CA TYR A 375 -0.67 6.01 -8.59
C TYR A 375 -0.90 6.66 -7.22
N GLY A 376 -0.18 6.21 -6.19
CA GLY A 376 -0.18 6.83 -4.86
C GLY A 376 0.18 8.31 -4.86
N LEU A 377 1.19 8.74 -5.63
CA LEU A 377 1.49 10.17 -5.83
C LEU A 377 0.30 10.95 -6.40
N GLY A 378 -0.38 10.37 -7.40
CA GLY A 378 -1.60 10.94 -7.97
C GLY A 378 -2.71 11.09 -6.94
N VAL A 379 -2.91 10.06 -6.10
CA VAL A 379 -3.91 10.05 -5.01
C VAL A 379 -3.61 11.17 -4.01
N ILE A 380 -2.35 11.28 -3.56
CA ILE A 380 -1.92 12.29 -2.61
C ILE A 380 -2.10 13.70 -3.17
N GLY A 381 -1.72 13.93 -4.43
CA GLY A 381 -1.90 15.22 -5.09
C GLY A 381 -3.36 15.60 -5.23
N TYR A 382 -4.23 14.62 -5.54
CA TYR A 382 -5.67 14.82 -5.60
C TYR A 382 -6.24 15.22 -4.23
N GLU A 383 -5.83 14.53 -3.16
CA GLU A 383 -6.32 14.83 -1.82
C GLU A 383 -5.80 16.18 -1.31
N LEU A 384 -4.53 16.51 -1.54
CA LEU A 384 -3.95 17.82 -1.22
C LEU A 384 -4.76 18.97 -1.84
N LEU A 385 -5.19 18.81 -3.09
CA LEU A 385 -5.87 19.87 -3.84
C LEU A 385 -7.38 19.91 -3.61
N THR A 386 -8.00 18.79 -3.25
CA THR A 386 -9.47 18.69 -3.15
C THR A 386 -10.00 18.46 -1.74
N GLY A 387 -9.12 18.10 -0.79
CA GLY A 387 -9.46 17.70 0.57
C GLY A 387 -10.22 16.37 0.66
N ARG A 388 -10.20 15.54 -0.40
CA ARG A 388 -10.89 14.26 -0.45
C ARG A 388 -10.18 13.24 -1.35
N PRO A 389 -10.44 11.94 -1.18
CA PRO A 389 -9.91 10.91 -2.08
C PRO A 389 -10.36 11.13 -3.54
N PRO A 390 -9.64 10.53 -4.53
CA PRO A 390 -10.04 10.54 -5.93
C PRO A 390 -11.50 10.12 -6.14
N ILE A 391 -12.23 10.92 -6.91
CA ILE A 391 -13.62 10.61 -7.28
C ILE A 391 -13.60 9.79 -8.56
N HIS A 392 -14.29 8.66 -8.55
CA HIS A 392 -14.42 7.80 -9.71
C HIS A 392 -15.79 7.97 -10.37
N ASP A 393 -15.80 8.31 -11.66
CA ASP A 393 -16.99 8.34 -12.53
C ASP A 393 -16.80 7.29 -13.64
N ASP A 394 -17.75 6.34 -13.76
CA ASP A 394 -17.72 5.26 -14.75
C ASP A 394 -16.38 4.51 -14.84
N GLY A 395 -15.72 4.30 -13.69
CA GLY A 395 -14.43 3.61 -13.60
C GLY A 395 -13.21 4.46 -13.97
N THR A 396 -13.39 5.76 -14.23
CA THR A 396 -12.31 6.72 -14.49
C THR A 396 -12.22 7.75 -13.37
N VAL A 397 -11.02 8.25 -13.08
CA VAL A 397 -10.85 9.30 -12.07
C VAL A 397 -11.21 10.65 -12.69
N ARG A 398 -12.11 11.38 -12.03
CA ARG A 398 -12.46 12.76 -12.41
C ARG A 398 -11.21 13.64 -12.30
N PRO A 399 -10.88 14.49 -13.29
CA PRO A 399 -9.77 15.43 -13.17
C PRO A 399 -9.92 16.41 -12.00
N VAL A 400 -8.80 16.80 -11.37
CA VAL A 400 -8.82 17.77 -10.25
C VAL A 400 -9.36 19.13 -10.70
N GLY A 401 -9.01 19.60 -11.91
CA GLY A 401 -9.48 20.88 -12.45
C GLY A 401 -11.01 20.98 -12.59
N ASP A 402 -11.71 19.85 -12.68
CA ASP A 402 -13.18 19.79 -12.72
C ASP A 402 -13.81 19.87 -11.32
N VAL A 403 -13.00 19.69 -10.27
CA VAL A 403 -13.42 19.68 -8.87
C VAL A 403 -13.09 20.99 -8.17
N VAL A 404 -11.89 21.53 -8.43
CA VAL A 404 -11.40 22.77 -7.82
C VAL A 404 -10.95 23.72 -8.92
N ASN A 405 -11.50 24.94 -8.90
CA ASN A 405 -11.09 25.99 -9.82
C ASN A 405 -9.66 26.47 -9.50
N ARG A 406 -8.94 26.96 -10.52
CA ARG A 406 -7.61 27.58 -10.40
C ARG A 406 -6.47 26.60 -10.07
N VAL A 407 -6.63 25.32 -10.39
CA VAL A 407 -5.50 24.38 -10.45
C VAL A 407 -4.83 24.53 -11.82
N PRO A 408 -3.50 24.71 -11.89
CA PRO A 408 -2.79 24.78 -13.18
C PRO A 408 -3.03 23.53 -14.02
N ASP A 409 -3.24 23.71 -15.33
CA ASP A 409 -3.54 22.62 -16.27
C ASP A 409 -2.46 21.54 -16.28
N GLY A 410 -1.19 21.96 -16.17
CA GLY A 410 -0.06 21.05 -16.07
C GLY A 410 -0.11 20.14 -14.84
N LEU A 411 -0.37 20.71 -13.66
CA LEU A 411 -0.55 19.93 -12.43
C LEU A 411 -1.74 18.96 -12.55
N SER A 412 -2.88 19.44 -13.06
CA SER A 412 -4.05 18.59 -13.31
C SER A 412 -3.70 17.43 -14.26
N THR A 413 -2.97 17.70 -15.35
CA THR A 413 -2.55 16.70 -16.34
C THR A 413 -1.64 15.63 -15.74
N VAL A 414 -0.64 16.04 -14.95
CA VAL A 414 0.29 15.12 -14.27
C VAL A 414 -0.45 14.19 -13.32
N LEU A 415 -1.41 14.71 -12.54
CA LEU A 415 -2.22 13.90 -11.61
C LEU A 415 -3.16 12.95 -12.38
N THR A 416 -3.86 13.43 -13.40
CA THR A 416 -4.74 12.58 -14.23
C THR A 416 -3.99 11.44 -14.91
N LYS A 417 -2.77 11.68 -15.41
CA LYS A 417 -1.92 10.63 -15.99
C LYS A 417 -1.50 9.60 -14.95
N SER A 418 -1.17 10.04 -13.74
CA SER A 418 -0.76 9.16 -12.63
C SER A 418 -1.91 8.26 -12.14
N LEU A 419 -3.15 8.75 -12.23
CA LEU A 419 -4.37 8.08 -11.78
C LEU A 419 -5.01 7.17 -12.84
N LYS A 420 -4.33 6.90 -13.96
CA LYS A 420 -4.85 6.01 -15.00
C LYS A 420 -4.97 4.57 -14.51
N PRO A 421 -6.04 3.82 -14.87
CA PRO A 421 -6.18 2.45 -14.45
C PRO A 421 -5.05 1.55 -14.96
N ALA A 422 -4.69 1.66 -16.23
CA ALA A 422 -3.63 0.88 -16.84
C ALA A 422 -2.24 1.43 -16.46
N LYS A 423 -1.37 0.56 -15.93
CA LYS A 423 -0.01 0.91 -15.49
C LYS A 423 0.84 1.53 -16.59
N MET A 424 0.69 1.04 -17.83
CA MET A 424 1.43 1.54 -19.00
C MET A 424 1.03 2.97 -19.42
N GLU A 425 -0.12 3.47 -18.95
CA GLU A 425 -0.56 4.85 -19.20
C GLU A 425 -0.06 5.83 -18.12
N ARG A 426 0.53 5.32 -17.03
CA ARG A 426 1.12 6.12 -15.96
C ARG A 426 2.58 6.46 -16.29
N TYR A 427 3.21 7.24 -15.41
CA TYR A 427 4.65 7.42 -15.46
C TYR A 427 5.38 6.11 -15.14
N ALA A 428 6.41 5.80 -15.92
CA ALA A 428 7.25 4.63 -15.70
C ALA A 428 8.13 4.74 -14.44
N SER A 429 8.35 5.96 -13.92
CA SER A 429 9.17 6.19 -12.73
C SER A 429 8.82 7.51 -12.03
N ALA A 430 9.21 7.62 -10.76
CA ALA A 430 9.01 8.84 -9.98
C ALA A 430 9.85 10.01 -10.51
N ALA A 431 11.02 9.73 -11.08
CA ALA A 431 11.83 10.74 -11.78
C ALA A 431 11.12 11.31 -13.03
N ALA A 432 10.40 10.47 -13.78
CA ALA A 432 9.61 10.94 -14.92
C ALA A 432 8.42 11.81 -14.49
N PHE A 433 7.73 11.40 -13.42
CA PHE A 433 6.69 12.21 -12.79
C PHE A 433 7.23 13.58 -12.33
N LYS A 434 8.36 13.59 -11.60
CA LYS A 434 9.01 14.80 -11.08
C LYS A 434 9.41 15.76 -12.21
N ARG A 435 9.96 15.25 -13.31
CA ARG A 435 10.37 16.05 -14.47
C ARG A 435 9.18 16.77 -15.10
N ASP A 436 8.09 16.05 -15.37
CA ASP A 436 6.90 16.66 -15.98
C ASP A 436 6.25 17.65 -14.99
N LEU A 437 6.25 17.35 -13.69
CA LEU A 437 5.76 18.29 -12.67
C LEU A 437 6.57 19.60 -12.65
N MET A 438 7.91 19.53 -12.78
CA MET A 438 8.79 20.71 -12.84
C MET A 438 8.71 21.48 -14.15
N SER A 439 8.47 20.82 -15.29
CA SER A 439 8.36 21.51 -16.57
C SER A 439 7.11 22.37 -16.66
N GLU A 440 6.04 21.94 -16.00
CA GLU A 440 4.78 22.67 -15.96
C GLU A 440 4.80 23.88 -14.99
N ASP A 441 5.62 23.82 -13.93
CA ASP A 441 5.81 24.93 -12.98
C ASP A 441 6.57 26.12 -13.61
N ASN A 442 7.39 25.87 -14.62
CA ASN A 442 8.12 26.90 -15.38
C ASN A 442 7.29 27.53 -16.53
N GLY A 443 6.04 27.08 -16.72
CA GLY A 443 5.17 27.51 -17.81
C GLY A 443 4.02 28.45 -17.44
N ALA A 444 3.89 28.81 -16.15
CA ALA A 444 2.77 29.59 -15.60
C ALA A 444 3.09 31.09 -15.39
#